data_AF-A0A8T2RV38-F1
#
_entry.id   AF-A0A8T2RV38-F1
#
_cell.length_a   1.000
_cell.length_b   1.000
_cell.length_c   1.000
_cell.angle_alpha   90.00
_cell.angle_beta   90.00
_cell.angle_gamma   90.00
#
_symmetry.space_group_name_H-M   'P 1'
#
loop_
_entity.id
_entity.type
_entity.pdbx_description
1 polymer ?
#
loop_
_entity_poly.entity_id
_entity_poly.type
_entity_poly.pdbx_seq_one_letter_code
_entity_poly.pdbx_strand_id
1 'polypeptide(L)'
;MEAKPFLEDLGLKGRFVTWRAWQWAHATVSSRTLHVPWSNAGTLCPVGDLFNYAPPGAYQAEAIQKTSCCSISDLHAEDISPLEKNLSAHEVCELDACNTGGNLYFTDRLTDGGYDMNLKSYCFYARENYKKGDEVLLCYGLHTNLELLEHYGFLLPFNPNDKVYLGLDEFYGFACDKPQHGSMHIEVDGRPSFQLLAALRLCFVSKAVRQQKGHLALCGQQLSIENDVLVYQRLKERCLALLHEFPSTLHMDSVLEHILSLCSTFDGLIGLLELCGNIKSLSAESQKLLVGSVCGWTALHLQEREFILHELHNFSQHDSRGSGKSASIEDLGLKMERWWLSIRWRFCHKRILHRCVNHCARQLLLLE
;
A
#
# COMPACT_ATOMS: atom_id res chain seq x y z
N MET A 1 10.74 20.60 -22.03
CA MET A 1 11.22 20.40 -20.66
C MET A 1 11.68 21.75 -20.16
N GLU A 2 11.06 22.29 -19.10
CA GLU A 2 11.38 23.62 -18.57
C GLU A 2 12.85 23.73 -18.10
N ALA A 3 13.45 22.62 -17.66
CA ALA A 3 14.85 22.56 -17.25
C ALA A 3 15.87 22.54 -18.40
N LYS A 4 15.44 22.46 -19.67
CA LYS A 4 16.37 22.30 -20.81
C LYS A 4 17.43 23.42 -20.90
N PRO A 5 17.07 24.71 -20.81
CA PRO A 5 18.06 25.80 -20.87
C PRO A 5 19.11 25.68 -19.75
N PHE A 6 18.69 25.35 -18.54
CA PHE A 6 19.60 25.14 -17.41
C PHE A 6 20.56 23.96 -17.63
N LEU A 7 20.08 22.84 -18.18
CA LEU A 7 20.93 21.68 -18.48
C LEU A 7 21.95 21.97 -19.60
N GLU A 8 21.58 22.82 -20.56
CA GLU A 8 22.49 23.29 -21.61
C GLU A 8 23.56 24.25 -21.05
N ASP A 9 23.17 25.15 -20.14
CA ASP A 9 24.09 26.06 -19.43
C ASP A 9 25.12 25.31 -18.56
N LEU A 10 24.76 24.13 -18.03
CA LEU A 10 25.69 23.23 -17.34
C LEU A 10 26.70 22.54 -18.27
N GLY A 11 26.63 22.77 -19.59
CA GLY A 11 27.54 22.19 -20.58
C GLY A 11 27.34 20.69 -20.79
N LEU A 12 26.18 20.13 -20.41
CA LEU A 12 25.90 18.72 -20.57
C LEU A 12 25.74 18.35 -22.05
N LYS A 13 26.33 17.23 -22.46
CA LYS A 13 26.17 16.69 -23.82
C LYS A 13 24.68 16.45 -24.11
N GLY A 14 24.23 16.71 -25.33
CA GLY A 14 22.81 16.61 -25.70
C GLY A 14 22.10 15.30 -25.34
N ARG A 15 22.82 14.16 -25.28
CA ARG A 15 22.26 12.88 -24.79
C ARG A 15 21.74 12.92 -23.35
N PHE A 16 22.28 13.81 -22.52
CA PHE A 16 21.89 14.02 -21.12
C PHE A 16 20.82 15.11 -20.94
N VAL A 17 20.46 15.82 -22.01
CA VAL A 17 19.46 16.90 -22.01
C VAL A 17 18.10 16.40 -22.56
N THR A 18 17.96 15.09 -22.71
CA THR A 18 16.72 14.47 -23.17
C THR A 18 15.75 14.25 -22.01
N TRP A 19 14.44 14.18 -22.31
CA TRP A 19 13.44 13.80 -21.32
C TRP A 19 13.74 12.45 -20.68
N ARG A 20 14.19 11.47 -21.47
CA ARG A 20 14.57 10.14 -20.97
C ARG A 20 15.74 10.20 -19.99
N ALA A 21 16.76 11.03 -20.26
CA ALA A 21 17.87 11.23 -19.34
C ALA A 21 17.42 11.89 -18.04
N TRP A 22 16.53 12.88 -18.12
CA TRP A 22 15.95 13.50 -16.94
C TRP A 22 15.13 12.51 -16.10
N GLN A 23 14.26 11.70 -16.73
CA GLN A 23 13.48 10.67 -16.04
C GLN A 23 14.38 9.65 -15.35
N TRP A 24 15.44 9.21 -16.01
CA TRP A 24 16.42 8.29 -15.44
C TRP A 24 17.13 8.91 -14.22
N ALA A 25 17.59 10.17 -14.34
CA ALA A 25 18.25 10.86 -13.24
C ALA A 25 17.30 11.10 -12.06
N HIS A 26 16.07 11.55 -12.33
CA HIS A 26 15.02 11.73 -11.32
C HIS A 26 14.71 10.42 -10.60
N ALA A 27 14.46 9.33 -11.34
CA ALA A 27 14.21 8.02 -10.75
C ALA A 27 15.40 7.53 -9.90
N THR A 28 16.62 7.76 -10.35
CA THR A 28 17.85 7.40 -9.60
C THR A 28 17.93 8.18 -8.28
N VAL A 29 17.75 9.50 -8.32
CA VAL A 29 17.77 10.33 -7.10
C VAL A 29 16.62 9.94 -6.17
N SER A 30 15.41 9.76 -6.70
CA SER A 30 14.24 9.40 -5.89
C SER A 30 14.37 8.02 -5.21
N SER A 31 15.00 7.05 -5.85
CA SER A 31 15.08 5.65 -5.36
C SER A 31 16.33 5.33 -4.55
N ARG A 32 17.42 6.11 -4.67
CA ARG A 32 18.75 5.73 -4.13
C ARG A 32 19.38 6.76 -3.20
N THR A 33 18.72 7.90 -3.00
CA THR A 33 19.26 8.94 -2.13
C THR A 33 19.20 8.54 -0.67
N LEU A 34 20.31 8.72 0.03
CA LEU A 34 20.42 8.56 1.47
C LEU A 34 20.50 9.92 2.17
N HIS A 35 19.94 9.98 3.39
CA HIS A 35 19.91 11.21 4.17
C HIS A 35 21.31 11.59 4.69
N VAL A 36 21.68 12.87 4.57
CA VAL A 36 22.88 13.44 5.20
C VAL A 36 22.57 14.82 5.79
N PRO A 37 23.22 15.22 6.90
CA PRO A 37 22.81 16.42 7.64
C PRO A 37 23.11 17.76 6.93
N TRP A 38 23.98 17.78 5.91
CA TRP A 38 24.35 19.00 5.18
C TRP A 38 23.65 19.17 3.82
N SER A 39 22.77 18.23 3.42
CA SER A 39 22.08 18.29 2.13
C SER A 39 20.63 17.87 2.29
N ASN A 40 19.70 18.79 2.03
CA ASN A 40 18.27 18.49 1.99
C ASN A 40 17.91 17.52 0.86
N ALA A 41 18.73 17.49 -0.20
CA ALA A 41 18.58 16.56 -1.31
C ALA A 41 19.24 15.20 -1.01
N GLY A 42 19.87 15.01 0.15
CA GLY A 42 20.62 13.81 0.50
C GLY A 42 21.88 13.61 -0.35
N THR A 43 22.31 12.36 -0.48
CA THR A 43 23.49 11.94 -1.26
C THR A 43 23.29 10.57 -1.90
N LEU A 44 24.02 10.29 -2.98
CA LEU A 44 24.17 8.94 -3.51
C LEU A 44 25.39 8.28 -2.86
N CYS A 45 25.21 7.09 -2.31
CA CYS A 45 26.27 6.33 -1.67
C CYS A 45 26.56 5.06 -2.47
N PRO A 46 27.61 5.04 -3.31
CA PRO A 46 28.01 3.84 -4.03
C PRO A 46 28.19 2.66 -3.07
N VAL A 47 27.75 1.46 -3.48
CA VAL A 47 27.67 0.24 -2.66
C VAL A 47 26.54 0.28 -1.63
N GLY A 48 26.39 1.39 -0.91
CA GLY A 48 25.33 1.59 0.08
C GLY A 48 23.91 1.59 -0.51
N ASP A 49 23.78 1.95 -1.78
CA ASP A 49 22.52 1.96 -2.52
C ASP A 49 22.16 0.60 -3.16
N LEU A 50 22.95 -0.45 -2.94
CA LEU A 50 22.69 -1.79 -3.47
C LEU A 50 21.84 -2.66 -2.53
N PHE A 51 21.71 -2.29 -1.25
CA PHE A 51 20.92 -3.06 -0.30
C PHE A 51 19.43 -2.90 -0.58
N ASN A 52 18.69 -4.01 -0.65
CA ASN A 52 17.25 -4.03 -0.88
C ASN A 52 16.44 -3.75 0.40
N TYR A 53 15.14 -3.52 0.24
CA TYR A 53 14.25 -3.11 1.31
C TYR A 53 13.64 -4.29 2.10
N ALA A 54 13.57 -4.14 3.42
CA ALA A 54 12.65 -4.87 4.28
C ALA A 54 11.94 -3.88 5.23
N PRO A 55 10.63 -4.07 5.51
CA PRO A 55 9.93 -3.21 6.45
C PRO A 55 10.51 -3.32 7.88
N PRO A 56 10.23 -2.36 8.76
CA PRO A 56 10.63 -2.44 10.17
C PRO A 56 9.86 -3.55 10.90
N GLY A 57 10.52 -4.17 11.90
CA GLY A 57 10.00 -5.33 12.64
C GLY A 57 10.45 -6.68 12.05
N ALA A 58 10.13 -7.78 12.75
CA ALA A 58 10.40 -9.12 12.26
C ALA A 58 9.52 -9.39 11.03
N TYR A 59 10.13 -9.40 9.85
CA TYR A 59 9.45 -9.77 8.60
C TYR A 59 9.11 -11.27 8.66
N GLN A 60 7.91 -11.59 9.14
CA GLN A 60 7.42 -12.96 9.13
C GLN A 60 7.03 -13.33 7.70
N ALA A 61 8.00 -13.83 6.93
CA ALA A 61 7.77 -14.41 5.61
C ALA A 61 6.67 -15.50 5.63
N GLU A 62 6.46 -16.15 6.77
CA GLU A 62 5.43 -17.18 6.98
C GLU A 62 3.99 -16.64 6.94
N ALA A 63 3.77 -15.36 7.27
CA ALA A 63 2.45 -14.74 7.14
C ALA A 63 2.07 -14.54 5.65
N ILE A 64 3.05 -14.39 4.77
CA ILE A 64 2.85 -14.18 3.33
C ILE A 64 2.30 -15.46 2.69
N GLN A 65 2.80 -16.64 3.04
CA GLN A 65 2.29 -17.91 2.50
C GLN A 65 0.86 -18.24 2.95
N LYS A 66 0.46 -17.82 4.16
CA LYS A 66 -0.92 -18.02 4.65
C LYS A 66 -1.92 -17.00 4.10
N THR A 67 -1.44 -15.83 3.66
CA THR A 67 -2.29 -14.74 3.15
C THR A 67 -2.23 -14.59 1.62
N SER A 68 -1.27 -15.24 0.94
CA SER A 68 -1.17 -15.28 -0.53
C SER A 68 -2.09 -16.31 -1.18
N CYS A 69 -2.70 -17.19 -0.38
CA CYS A 69 -3.83 -17.98 -0.85
C CYS A 69 -5.09 -17.16 -0.62
N CYS A 70 -5.57 -16.55 -1.71
CA CYS A 70 -6.93 -16.05 -1.89
C CYS A 70 -7.92 -16.94 -1.13
N SER A 71 -8.38 -16.49 0.03
CA SER A 71 -9.57 -17.05 0.64
C SER A 71 -10.64 -15.98 0.57
N ILE A 72 -11.49 -16.12 -0.43
CA ILE A 72 -12.78 -15.44 -0.63
C ILE A 72 -13.64 -15.46 0.66
N SER A 73 -13.28 -16.29 1.65
CA SER A 73 -13.86 -16.26 3.00
C SER A 73 -13.79 -14.90 3.70
N ASP A 74 -12.83 -14.01 3.37
CA ASP A 74 -12.83 -12.64 3.91
C ASP A 74 -13.92 -11.74 3.29
N LEU A 75 -14.46 -12.12 2.13
CA LEU A 75 -15.53 -11.41 1.42
C LEU A 75 -16.94 -11.95 1.74
N HIS A 76 -17.04 -13.11 2.40
CA HIS A 76 -18.31 -13.76 2.74
C HIS A 76 -18.61 -13.83 4.24
N ALA A 77 -17.85 -13.15 5.10
CA ALA A 77 -18.17 -13.07 6.53
C ALA A 77 -19.32 -12.07 6.80
N GLU A 78 -20.48 -12.29 6.17
CA GLU A 78 -21.77 -12.00 6.80
C GLU A 78 -22.13 -13.23 7.64
N ASP A 79 -21.65 -13.29 8.88
CA ASP A 79 -22.39 -14.00 9.93
C ASP A 79 -21.87 -13.57 11.30
N ILE A 80 -22.79 -12.98 12.07
CA ILE A 80 -22.63 -12.70 13.48
C ILE A 80 -22.69 -14.04 14.21
N SER A 81 -21.58 -14.45 14.83
CA SER A 81 -21.66 -15.24 16.06
C SER A 81 -20.57 -14.78 17.04
N PRO A 82 -20.93 -14.53 18.32
CA PRO A 82 -19.96 -14.21 19.34
C PRO A 82 -19.37 -15.52 19.86
N LEU A 83 -18.14 -15.83 19.45
CA LEU A 83 -17.35 -16.84 20.14
C LEU A 83 -16.04 -16.22 20.63
N GLU A 84 -16.14 -15.57 21.78
CA GLU A 84 -15.06 -15.57 22.75
C GLU A 84 -14.63 -17.03 23.00
N LYS A 85 -13.37 -17.35 22.71
CA LYS A 85 -12.50 -18.08 23.65
C LYS A 85 -11.07 -18.22 23.11
N ASN A 86 -10.17 -17.70 23.95
CA ASN A 86 -8.80 -18.18 24.18
C ASN A 86 -7.70 -17.73 23.20
N LEU A 87 -7.44 -16.42 23.16
CA LEU A 87 -6.04 -15.97 23.14
C LEU A 87 -5.52 -16.04 24.58
N SER A 88 -4.90 -17.16 24.93
CA SER A 88 -4.07 -17.25 26.12
C SER A 88 -2.97 -16.19 26.03
N ALA A 89 -2.83 -15.42 27.11
CA ALA A 89 -1.80 -14.44 27.39
C ALA A 89 -0.49 -14.69 26.63
N HIS A 90 -0.24 -13.88 25.60
CA HIS A 90 1.12 -13.63 25.15
C HIS A 90 1.56 -12.35 25.83
N GLU A 91 2.61 -12.48 26.64
CA GLU A 91 3.24 -11.45 27.45
C GLU A 91 3.31 -10.12 26.71
N VAL A 92 2.60 -9.13 27.26
CA VAL A 92 2.91 -7.73 27.03
C VAL A 92 4.25 -7.49 27.71
N CYS A 93 5.35 -7.53 26.95
CA CYS A 93 6.61 -6.98 27.44
C CYS A 93 6.49 -5.46 27.45
N GLU A 94 5.93 -4.92 28.53
CA GLU A 94 6.27 -3.58 29.01
C GLU A 94 7.78 -3.57 29.25
N LEU A 95 8.57 -3.00 28.33
CA LEU A 95 9.96 -2.69 28.64
C LEU A 95 9.99 -1.38 29.42
N ASP A 96 10.15 -1.54 30.73
CA ASP A 96 10.48 -0.50 31.70
C ASP A 96 11.64 0.38 31.20
N ALA A 97 11.33 1.66 30.99
CA ALA A 97 12.32 2.71 30.79
C ALA A 97 12.89 3.15 32.16
N CYS A 98 13.70 2.31 32.80
CA CYS A 98 14.68 2.75 33.81
C CYS A 98 15.68 1.65 34.19
N ASN A 99 16.87 1.64 33.58
CA ASN A 99 18.10 1.50 34.37
C ASN A 99 19.37 1.86 33.58
N THR A 100 20.08 2.83 34.13
CA THR A 100 21.47 3.24 33.87
C THR A 100 22.45 2.07 34.04
N GLY A 101 23.24 1.79 33.00
CA GLY A 101 24.41 0.90 33.08
C GLY A 101 24.93 0.56 31.69
N GLY A 102 26.09 1.10 31.31
CA GLY A 102 26.65 1.02 29.96
C GLY A 102 26.80 -0.40 29.42
N ASN A 103 25.93 -0.76 28.48
CA ASN A 103 26.16 -1.66 27.36
C ASN A 103 25.01 -1.43 26.37
N LEU A 104 25.29 -0.71 25.27
CA LEU A 104 24.34 -0.47 24.19
C LEU A 104 23.99 -1.80 23.52
N TYR A 105 22.84 -2.36 23.86
CA TYR A 105 22.26 -3.47 23.11
C TYR A 105 21.85 -2.96 21.73
N PHE A 106 21.98 -3.82 20.72
CA PHE A 106 21.67 -3.53 19.31
C PHE A 106 20.26 -2.95 19.08
N THR A 107 19.34 -3.17 20.02
CA THR A 107 17.94 -2.72 20.01
C THR A 107 17.74 -1.20 20.15
N ASP A 108 18.77 -0.43 20.50
CA ASP A 108 18.63 1.02 20.71
C ASP A 108 18.84 1.86 19.44
N ARG A 109 19.15 1.23 18.30
CA ARG A 109 19.34 1.93 17.02
C ARG A 109 18.04 1.99 16.24
N LEU A 110 17.54 3.22 16.04
CA LEU A 110 16.31 3.52 15.31
C LEU A 110 16.46 3.40 13.77
N THR A 111 17.68 3.27 13.25
CA THR A 111 17.94 3.20 11.80
C THR A 111 19.04 2.20 11.45
N ASP A 112 18.92 1.58 10.27
CA ASP A 112 19.85 0.56 9.78
C ASP A 112 21.09 1.16 9.10
N GLY A 113 21.12 2.48 8.97
CA GLY A 113 22.27 3.22 8.49
C GLY A 113 22.16 4.71 8.75
N GLY A 114 23.29 5.40 8.65
CA GLY A 114 23.38 6.84 8.83
C GLY A 114 24.80 7.35 8.61
N TYR A 115 24.92 8.65 8.37
CA TYR A 115 26.24 9.28 8.23
C TYR A 115 26.88 9.54 9.59
N ASP A 116 28.08 8.99 9.77
CA ASP A 116 28.90 9.23 10.95
C ASP A 116 29.88 10.39 10.68
N MET A 117 29.72 11.50 11.42
CA MET A 117 30.55 12.70 11.28
C MET A 117 32.01 12.49 11.70
N ASN A 118 32.26 11.59 12.65
CA ASN A 118 33.61 11.31 13.15
C ASN A 118 34.38 10.45 12.15
N LEU A 119 33.73 9.39 11.65
CA LEU A 119 34.30 8.50 10.63
C LEU A 119 34.28 9.11 9.23
N LYS A 120 33.47 10.17 9.03
CA LYS A 120 33.20 10.82 7.74
C LYS A 120 32.68 9.85 6.68
N SER A 121 31.90 8.87 7.10
CA SER A 121 31.40 7.79 6.25
C SER A 121 29.94 7.49 6.52
N TYR A 122 29.22 7.07 5.47
CA TYR A 122 27.91 6.46 5.65
C TYR A 122 28.10 5.03 6.16
N CYS A 123 27.50 4.73 7.31
CA CYS A 123 27.66 3.44 7.97
C CYS A 123 26.34 2.67 7.89
N PHE A 124 26.43 1.38 7.57
CA PHE A 124 25.30 0.45 7.52
C PHE A 124 25.49 -0.61 8.59
N TYR A 125 24.39 -1.02 9.21
CA TYR A 125 24.39 -1.97 10.30
C TYR A 125 23.38 -3.08 10.02
N ALA A 126 23.82 -4.33 10.15
CA ALA A 126 22.97 -5.48 9.93
C ALA A 126 21.84 -5.49 10.96
N ARG A 127 20.59 -5.51 10.50
CA ARG A 127 19.34 -5.46 11.32
C ARG A 127 19.12 -6.70 12.17
N GLU A 128 19.65 -7.81 11.69
CA GLU A 128 19.49 -9.13 12.25
C GLU A 128 20.72 -9.97 11.94
N ASN A 129 20.74 -11.19 12.47
CA ASN A 129 21.83 -12.12 12.22
C ASN A 129 21.64 -12.82 10.88
N TYR A 130 22.33 -12.32 9.85
CA TYR A 130 22.38 -12.95 8.53
C TYR A 130 23.33 -14.16 8.51
N LYS A 131 22.89 -15.26 7.91
CA LYS A 131 23.74 -16.42 7.63
C LYS A 131 24.49 -16.21 6.31
N LYS A 132 25.57 -16.97 6.11
CA LYS A 132 26.30 -16.96 4.85
C LYS A 132 25.37 -17.38 3.71
N GLY A 133 25.21 -16.49 2.73
CA GLY A 133 24.32 -16.70 1.58
C GLY A 133 23.00 -15.95 1.68
N ASP A 134 22.67 -15.41 2.85
CA ASP A 134 21.47 -14.57 3.02
C ASP A 134 21.71 -13.19 2.40
N GLU A 135 20.64 -12.62 1.86
CA GLU A 135 20.62 -11.24 1.43
C GLU A 135 20.52 -10.29 2.64
N VAL A 136 21.35 -9.26 2.65
CA VAL A 136 21.30 -8.21 3.68
C VAL A 136 20.32 -7.13 3.25
N LEU A 137 19.31 -6.87 4.07
CA LEU A 137 18.22 -5.93 3.77
C LEU A 137 18.25 -4.72 4.72
N LEU A 138 17.77 -3.57 4.25
CA LEU A 138 17.63 -2.33 5.01
C LEU A 138 16.18 -1.88 5.07
N CYS A 139 15.81 -1.15 6.12
CA CYS A 139 14.61 -0.34 6.18
C CYS A 139 14.92 1.04 5.62
N TYR A 140 14.28 1.39 4.51
CA TYR A 140 14.38 2.72 3.90
C TYR A 140 13.52 3.77 4.62
N GLY A 141 12.76 3.36 5.63
CA GLY A 141 11.76 4.18 6.32
C GLY A 141 10.37 3.55 6.32
N LEU A 142 9.43 4.22 6.99
CA LEU A 142 8.03 3.82 7.09
C LEU A 142 7.26 4.29 5.86
N HIS A 143 7.38 3.54 4.77
CA HIS A 143 6.71 3.85 3.50
C HIS A 143 5.41 3.08 3.35
N THR A 144 4.38 3.74 2.84
CA THR A 144 3.17 3.14 2.28
C THR A 144 3.50 2.42 0.98
N ASN A 145 2.60 1.54 0.51
CA ASN A 145 2.79 0.88 -0.77
C ASN A 145 2.75 1.87 -1.96
N LEU A 146 2.00 2.98 -1.84
CA LEU A 146 2.02 4.02 -2.86
C LEU A 146 3.42 4.66 -2.96
N GLU A 147 4.00 5.05 -1.83
CA GLU A 147 5.34 5.64 -1.78
C GLU A 147 6.42 4.65 -2.26
N LEU A 148 6.30 3.37 -1.89
CA LEU A 148 7.21 2.33 -2.39
C LEU A 148 7.14 2.18 -3.91
N LEU A 149 5.93 2.22 -4.47
CA LEU A 149 5.71 2.11 -5.91
C LEU A 149 6.23 3.34 -6.65
N GLU A 150 5.94 4.54 -6.16
CA GLU A 150 6.33 5.81 -6.79
C GLU A 150 7.84 6.04 -6.75
N HIS A 151 8.48 5.77 -5.61
CA HIS A 151 9.89 6.05 -5.42
C HIS A 151 10.80 4.89 -5.82
N TYR A 152 10.40 3.64 -5.58
CA TYR A 152 11.29 2.48 -5.73
C TYR A 152 10.80 1.44 -6.75
N GLY A 153 9.55 1.54 -7.20
CA GLY A 153 9.02 0.68 -8.25
C GLY A 153 8.64 -0.73 -7.79
N PHE A 154 8.32 -0.93 -6.52
CA PHE A 154 7.85 -2.22 -6.00
C PHE A 154 6.77 -2.05 -4.93
N LEU A 155 6.13 -3.17 -4.56
CA LEU A 155 5.12 -3.24 -3.50
C LEU A 155 5.48 -4.36 -2.53
N LEU A 156 5.14 -4.21 -1.26
CA LEU A 156 5.17 -5.34 -0.34
C LEU A 156 3.82 -6.08 -0.38
N PRO A 157 3.82 -7.42 -0.44
CA PRO A 157 2.60 -8.23 -0.33
C PRO A 157 1.77 -7.92 0.93
N PHE A 158 2.48 -7.70 2.03
CA PHE A 158 1.95 -7.25 3.29
C PHE A 158 2.84 -6.11 3.80
N ASN A 159 2.38 -4.88 3.64
CA ASN A 159 3.05 -3.71 4.19
C ASN A 159 2.34 -3.30 5.49
N PRO A 160 2.97 -3.44 6.67
CA PRO A 160 2.36 -3.01 7.93
C PRO A 160 2.22 -1.49 8.05
N ASN A 161 2.91 -0.73 7.20
CA ASN A 161 2.89 0.74 7.17
C ASN A 161 2.00 1.29 6.05
N ASP A 162 1.20 0.44 5.38
CA ASP A 162 0.29 0.91 4.33
C ASP A 162 -0.89 1.68 4.91
N LYS A 163 -1.33 2.73 4.21
CA LYS A 163 -2.29 3.69 4.76
C LYS A 163 -3.14 4.27 3.65
N VAL A 164 -4.38 4.63 4.00
CA VAL A 164 -5.24 5.45 3.13
C VAL A 164 -5.44 6.80 3.79
N TYR A 165 -4.85 7.85 3.22
CA TYR A 165 -5.00 9.22 3.70
C TYR A 165 -6.37 9.78 3.34
N LEU A 166 -6.98 10.52 4.27
CA LEU A 166 -8.26 11.21 4.07
C LEU A 166 -8.12 12.69 4.42
N GLY A 167 -8.58 13.56 3.52
CA GLY A 167 -8.68 14.99 3.79
C GLY A 167 -9.91 15.34 4.62
N LEU A 168 -9.78 16.22 5.63
CA LEU A 168 -10.95 16.75 6.36
C LEU A 168 -11.85 17.60 5.47
N ASP A 169 -11.27 18.23 4.45
CA ASP A 169 -11.97 18.99 3.43
C ASP A 169 -12.95 18.07 2.64
N GLU A 170 -12.77 16.74 2.69
CA GLU A 170 -13.68 15.78 2.09
C GLU A 170 -14.92 15.51 2.94
N PHE A 171 -14.88 15.86 4.23
CA PHE A 171 -16.02 15.75 5.15
C PHE A 171 -16.76 17.08 5.30
N TYR A 172 -16.19 18.21 4.83
CA TYR A 172 -16.72 19.58 5.02
C TYR A 172 -16.55 20.51 3.82
N GLY A 173 -17.54 21.39 3.62
CA GLY A 173 -17.43 22.62 2.84
C GLY A 173 -16.92 23.85 3.63
N PHE A 174 -16.32 23.66 4.81
CA PHE A 174 -15.81 24.74 5.66
C PHE A 174 -14.46 24.40 6.28
N ALA A 175 -13.53 25.36 6.22
CA ALA A 175 -12.20 25.31 6.80
C ALA A 175 -12.28 25.22 8.33
N CYS A 176 -12.08 24.02 8.86
CA CYS A 176 -11.64 23.86 10.24
C CYS A 176 -10.12 24.07 10.28
N ASP A 177 -9.60 24.71 11.33
CA ASP A 177 -8.16 24.76 11.57
C ASP A 177 -7.63 23.32 11.55
N LYS A 178 -6.81 23.00 10.54
CA LYS A 178 -6.25 21.67 10.38
C LYS A 178 -5.43 21.36 11.64
N PRO A 179 -5.52 20.13 12.19
CA PRO A 179 -4.58 19.72 13.23
C PRO A 179 -3.16 20.00 12.74
N GLN A 180 -2.38 20.73 13.54
CA GLN A 180 -1.07 21.23 13.11
C GLN A 180 -0.03 20.10 12.96
N HIS A 181 -0.31 18.92 13.55
CA HIS A 181 0.61 17.79 13.60
C HIS A 181 -0.13 16.44 13.47
N GLY A 182 0.50 15.48 12.82
CA GLY A 182 -0.02 14.12 12.61
C GLY A 182 -0.76 13.95 11.28
N SER A 183 -0.67 12.75 10.71
CA SER A 183 -1.34 12.42 9.45
C SER A 183 -2.71 11.78 9.71
N MET A 184 -3.72 12.19 8.95
CA MET A 184 -5.08 11.65 9.05
C MET A 184 -5.27 10.55 8.01
N HIS A 185 -5.41 9.33 8.49
CA HIS A 185 -5.45 8.14 7.65
C HIS A 185 -6.22 6.99 8.29
N ILE A 186 -6.48 5.98 7.48
CA ILE A 186 -6.94 4.65 7.86
C ILE A 186 -5.72 3.72 7.83
N GLU A 187 -5.55 2.94 8.89
CA GLU A 187 -4.50 1.94 9.05
C GLU A 187 -4.82 0.65 8.29
N VAL A 188 -3.83 -0.22 8.10
CA VAL A 188 -3.96 -1.49 7.35
C VAL A 188 -5.11 -2.39 7.86
N ASP A 189 -5.39 -2.35 9.16
CA ASP A 189 -6.45 -3.13 9.81
C ASP A 189 -7.85 -2.49 9.69
N GLY A 190 -7.95 -1.34 9.04
CA GLY A 190 -9.18 -0.58 8.83
C GLY A 190 -9.50 0.40 9.96
N ARG A 191 -8.70 0.49 11.02
CA ARG A 191 -8.94 1.47 12.09
C ARG A 191 -8.60 2.88 11.60
N PRO A 192 -9.41 3.90 11.94
CA PRO A 192 -8.98 5.27 11.76
C PRO A 192 -7.80 5.57 12.70
N SER A 193 -6.81 6.28 12.19
CA SER A 193 -5.75 6.85 13.02
C SER A 193 -6.35 7.73 14.13
N PHE A 194 -5.63 7.83 15.25
CA PHE A 194 -6.01 8.69 16.37
C PHE A 194 -6.36 10.11 15.93
N GLN A 195 -5.52 10.69 15.07
CA GLN A 195 -5.68 12.06 14.59
C GLN A 195 -6.94 12.23 13.73
N LEU A 196 -7.25 11.24 12.89
CA LEU A 196 -8.47 11.23 12.09
C LEU A 196 -9.70 11.15 12.99
N LEU A 197 -9.73 10.21 13.94
CA LEU A 197 -10.89 10.02 14.83
C LEU A 197 -11.13 11.26 15.71
N ALA A 198 -10.07 11.81 16.30
CA ALA A 198 -10.15 13.04 17.09
C ALA A 198 -10.65 14.22 16.25
N ALA A 199 -10.15 14.37 15.03
CA ALA A 199 -10.59 15.43 14.12
C ALA A 199 -12.06 15.28 13.74
N LEU A 200 -12.52 14.08 13.37
CA LEU A 200 -13.93 13.83 13.03
C LEU A 200 -14.87 14.11 14.21
N ARG A 201 -14.50 13.70 15.43
CA ARG A 201 -15.26 14.03 16.65
C ARG A 201 -15.43 15.53 16.82
N LEU A 202 -14.34 16.29 16.73
CA LEU A 202 -14.35 17.75 16.85
C LEU A 202 -15.14 18.43 15.73
N CYS A 203 -15.07 17.86 14.54
CA CYS A 203 -15.82 18.28 13.36
C CYS A 203 -17.33 18.17 13.59
N PHE A 204 -17.82 17.02 14.05
CA PHE A 204 -19.26 16.73 14.17
C PHE A 204 -19.91 17.16 15.49
N VAL A 205 -19.30 18.11 16.22
CA VAL A 205 -19.91 18.74 17.41
C VAL A 205 -20.08 20.24 17.23
N SER A 206 -21.02 20.81 17.98
CA SER A 206 -21.22 22.26 18.04
C SER A 206 -20.01 22.98 18.64
N LYS A 207 -19.85 24.27 18.31
CA LYS A 207 -18.76 25.10 18.84
C LYS A 207 -18.74 25.14 20.37
N ALA A 208 -19.91 25.17 21.02
CA ALA A 208 -20.02 25.17 22.48
C ALA A 208 -19.47 23.88 23.10
N VAL A 209 -19.85 22.71 22.54
CA VAL A 209 -19.34 21.42 22.99
C VAL A 209 -17.84 21.29 22.72
N ARG A 210 -17.38 21.77 21.56
CA ARG A 210 -15.95 21.80 21.21
C ARG A 210 -15.13 22.59 22.23
N GLN A 211 -15.62 23.76 22.66
CA GLN A 211 -14.94 24.59 23.66
C GLN A 211 -14.91 23.93 25.05
N GLN A 212 -15.99 23.27 25.45
CA GLN A 212 -16.11 22.67 26.78
C GLN A 212 -15.39 21.31 26.88
N LYS A 213 -15.50 20.47 25.84
CA LYS A 213 -15.11 19.05 25.85
C LYS A 213 -14.07 18.67 24.79
N GLY A 214 -13.63 19.59 23.94
CA GLY A 214 -12.73 19.26 22.83
C GLY A 214 -11.41 18.61 23.25
N HIS A 215 -10.90 18.93 24.44
CA HIS A 215 -9.73 18.27 25.01
C HIS A 215 -9.91 16.75 25.18
N LEU A 216 -11.15 16.27 25.42
CA LEU A 216 -11.44 14.84 25.53
C LEU A 216 -11.16 14.12 24.21
N ALA A 217 -11.57 14.71 23.07
CA ALA A 217 -11.27 14.14 21.75
C ALA A 217 -9.76 14.08 21.48
N LEU A 218 -9.01 15.11 21.90
CA LEU A 218 -7.54 15.15 21.83
C LEU A 218 -6.83 14.21 22.81
N CYS A 219 -7.57 13.62 23.76
CA CYS A 219 -7.11 12.54 24.63
C CYS A 219 -7.65 11.17 24.19
N GLY A 220 -8.27 11.07 23.00
CA GLY A 220 -8.84 9.82 22.47
C GLY A 220 -10.20 9.44 23.07
N GLN A 221 -10.77 10.27 23.93
CA GLN A 221 -12.02 10.00 24.62
C GLN A 221 -13.23 10.41 23.78
N GLN A 222 -14.35 9.73 24.02
CA GLN A 222 -15.64 10.03 23.41
C GLN A 222 -16.21 11.36 23.95
N LEU A 223 -16.80 12.18 23.07
CA LEU A 223 -17.48 13.42 23.46
C LEU A 223 -18.92 13.17 23.93
N SER A 224 -19.63 12.32 23.17
CA SER A 224 -20.91 11.69 23.50
C SER A 224 -21.11 10.47 22.59
N ILE A 225 -22.04 9.59 22.94
CA ILE A 225 -22.38 8.40 22.13
C ILE A 225 -22.91 8.83 20.76
N GLU A 226 -23.79 9.82 20.73
CA GLU A 226 -24.41 10.34 19.49
C GLU A 226 -23.38 10.94 18.54
N ASN A 227 -22.34 11.58 19.08
CA ASN A 227 -21.24 12.10 18.27
C ASN A 227 -20.43 10.98 17.62
N ASP A 228 -20.08 9.93 18.37
CA ASP A 228 -19.34 8.78 17.82
C ASP A 228 -20.18 8.00 16.78
N VAL A 229 -21.49 7.84 17.01
CA VAL A 229 -22.40 7.25 16.03
C VAL A 229 -22.35 8.04 14.72
N LEU A 230 -22.45 9.36 14.78
CA LEU A 230 -22.35 10.22 13.60
C LEU A 230 -20.97 10.13 12.93
N VAL A 231 -19.88 10.13 13.71
CA VAL A 231 -18.50 9.99 13.21
C VAL A 231 -18.33 8.69 12.41
N TYR A 232 -18.73 7.55 12.99
CA TYR A 232 -18.58 6.25 12.34
C TYR A 232 -19.52 6.07 11.14
N GLN A 233 -20.74 6.62 11.18
CA GLN A 233 -21.63 6.67 10.01
C GLN A 233 -20.98 7.44 8.86
N ARG A 234 -20.46 8.64 9.13
CA ARG A 234 -19.82 9.49 8.10
C ARG A 234 -18.53 8.90 7.56
N LEU A 235 -17.70 8.31 8.41
CA LEU A 235 -16.49 7.62 7.97
C LEU A 235 -16.82 6.41 7.08
N LYS A 236 -17.82 5.62 7.47
CA LYS A 236 -18.32 4.49 6.68
C LYS A 236 -18.82 4.94 5.31
N GLU A 237 -19.67 5.96 5.27
CA GLU A 237 -20.19 6.56 4.03
C GLU A 237 -19.06 7.06 3.12
N ARG A 238 -18.05 7.74 3.68
CA ARG A 238 -16.91 8.22 2.89
C ARG A 238 -16.08 7.07 2.31
N CYS A 239 -15.82 6.02 3.09
CA CYS A 239 -15.09 4.85 2.60
C CYS A 239 -15.85 4.15 1.47
N LEU A 240 -17.17 4.02 1.59
CA LEU A 240 -18.03 3.48 0.51
C LEU A 240 -17.98 4.36 -0.74
N ALA A 241 -18.07 5.68 -0.58
CA ALA A 241 -17.96 6.61 -1.71
C ALA A 241 -16.62 6.47 -2.44
N LEU A 242 -15.50 6.42 -1.70
CA LEU A 242 -14.17 6.19 -2.28
C LEU A 242 -14.07 4.84 -2.99
N LEU A 243 -14.66 3.77 -2.44
CA LEU A 243 -14.72 2.47 -3.11
C LEU A 243 -15.48 2.54 -4.44
N HIS A 244 -16.56 3.33 -4.51
CA HIS A 244 -17.34 3.53 -5.73
C HIS A 244 -16.67 4.42 -6.78
N GLU A 245 -15.67 5.22 -6.41
CA GLU A 245 -14.88 6.02 -7.36
C GLU A 245 -13.94 5.14 -8.23
N PHE A 246 -13.63 3.92 -7.79
CA PHE A 246 -12.82 2.99 -8.58
C PHE A 246 -13.60 2.38 -9.74
N PRO A 247 -12.97 2.20 -10.93
CA PRO A 247 -13.61 1.57 -12.08
C PRO A 247 -13.82 0.06 -11.90
N SER A 248 -13.12 -0.58 -10.95
CA SER A 248 -13.24 -2.00 -10.63
C SER A 248 -13.62 -2.18 -9.15
N THR A 249 -14.30 -3.29 -8.84
CA THR A 249 -14.63 -3.67 -7.46
C THR A 249 -13.44 -4.35 -6.77
N LEU A 250 -13.51 -4.53 -5.45
CA LEU A 250 -12.51 -5.31 -4.71
C LEU A 250 -12.45 -6.77 -5.21
N HIS A 251 -13.60 -7.36 -5.50
CA HIS A 251 -13.72 -8.74 -5.99
C HIS A 251 -13.10 -8.90 -7.39
N MET A 252 -13.36 -7.95 -8.29
CA MET A 252 -12.76 -7.95 -9.63
C MET A 252 -11.23 -7.90 -9.58
N ASP A 253 -10.67 -7.06 -8.72
CA ASP A 253 -9.22 -6.95 -8.58
C ASP A 253 -8.60 -8.17 -7.91
N SER A 254 -9.31 -8.83 -6.98
CA SER A 254 -8.86 -10.11 -6.42
C SER A 254 -8.75 -11.17 -7.51
N VAL A 255 -9.71 -11.22 -8.44
CA VAL A 255 -9.69 -12.16 -9.56
C VAL A 255 -8.57 -11.81 -10.55
N LEU A 256 -8.37 -10.53 -10.85
CA LEU A 256 -7.24 -10.07 -11.69
C LEU A 256 -5.88 -10.41 -11.06
N GLU A 257 -5.71 -10.20 -9.75
CA GLU A 257 -4.49 -10.58 -9.04
C GLU A 257 -4.23 -12.08 -9.13
N HIS A 258 -5.27 -12.91 -8.95
CA HIS A 258 -5.16 -14.35 -9.07
C HIS A 258 -4.86 -14.81 -10.50
N ILE A 259 -5.47 -14.18 -11.51
CA ILE A 259 -5.11 -14.41 -12.93
C ILE A 259 -3.63 -14.14 -13.17
N LEU A 260 -3.13 -12.99 -12.68
CA LEU A 260 -1.74 -12.60 -12.87
C LEU A 260 -0.77 -13.48 -12.07
N SER A 261 -1.18 -14.05 -10.93
CA SER A 261 -0.35 -15.00 -10.19
C SER A 261 -0.24 -16.36 -10.90
N LEU A 262 -1.27 -16.75 -11.67
CA LEU A 262 -1.24 -17.94 -12.53
C LEU A 262 -0.38 -17.73 -13.80
N CYS A 263 -0.29 -16.49 -14.28
CA CYS A 263 0.44 -16.15 -15.49
C CYS A 263 1.80 -15.53 -15.17
N SER A 264 2.87 -16.33 -15.20
CA SER A 264 4.24 -15.82 -15.01
C SER A 264 4.85 -15.17 -16.25
N THR A 265 4.18 -15.24 -17.40
CA THR A 265 4.64 -14.70 -18.69
C THR A 265 3.50 -14.08 -19.49
N PHE A 266 3.84 -13.18 -20.42
CA PHE A 266 2.90 -12.59 -21.35
C PHE A 266 2.19 -13.65 -22.22
N ASP A 267 2.92 -14.66 -22.69
CA ASP A 267 2.33 -15.78 -23.45
C ASP A 267 1.30 -16.57 -22.62
N GLY A 268 1.60 -16.78 -21.33
CA GLY A 268 0.65 -17.40 -20.40
C GLY A 268 -0.62 -16.58 -20.22
N LEU A 269 -0.49 -15.26 -20.18
CA LEU A 269 -1.63 -14.34 -20.11
C LEU A 269 -2.49 -14.40 -21.38
N ILE A 270 -1.87 -14.39 -22.56
CA ILE A 270 -2.59 -14.52 -23.85
C ILE A 270 -3.30 -15.88 -23.94
N GLY A 271 -2.63 -16.97 -23.57
CA GLY A 271 -3.24 -18.30 -23.56
C GLY A 271 -4.45 -18.37 -22.62
N LEU A 272 -4.36 -17.77 -21.44
CA LEU A 272 -5.49 -17.70 -20.52
C LEU A 272 -6.62 -16.80 -21.05
N LEU A 273 -6.29 -15.68 -21.69
CA LEU A 273 -7.25 -14.80 -22.35
C LEU A 273 -8.04 -15.49 -23.45
N GLU A 274 -7.37 -16.26 -24.31
CA GLU A 274 -8.02 -17.05 -25.36
C GLU A 274 -8.99 -18.08 -24.78
N LEU A 275 -8.61 -18.72 -23.66
CA LEU A 275 -9.48 -19.65 -22.95
C LEU A 275 -10.67 -18.93 -22.30
N CYS A 276 -10.44 -17.79 -21.64
CA CYS A 276 -11.48 -17.01 -20.98
C CYS A 276 -12.47 -16.35 -21.97
N GLY A 277 -11.99 -15.85 -23.11
CA GLY A 277 -12.81 -15.25 -24.16
C GLY A 277 -13.67 -16.26 -24.93
N ASN A 278 -13.21 -17.52 -25.00
CA ASN A 278 -13.92 -18.62 -25.67
C ASN A 278 -14.66 -19.55 -24.69
N ILE A 279 -14.93 -19.12 -23.45
CA ILE A 279 -15.61 -19.97 -22.44
C ILE A 279 -16.85 -20.68 -23.00
N LYS A 280 -17.65 -20.00 -23.83
CA LYS A 280 -18.88 -20.58 -24.41
C LYS A 280 -18.65 -21.67 -25.46
N SER A 281 -17.49 -21.70 -26.11
CA SER A 281 -17.12 -22.69 -27.12
C SER A 281 -16.22 -23.82 -26.57
N LEU A 282 -15.76 -23.70 -25.33
CA LEU A 282 -15.02 -24.76 -24.64
C LEU A 282 -15.94 -25.94 -24.26
N SER A 283 -15.37 -27.14 -24.19
CA SER A 283 -16.05 -28.32 -23.64
C SER A 283 -16.47 -28.09 -22.18
N ALA A 284 -17.48 -28.82 -21.71
CA ALA A 284 -17.94 -28.71 -20.32
C ALA A 284 -16.82 -29.01 -19.30
N GLU A 285 -15.91 -29.95 -19.61
CA GLU A 285 -14.74 -30.22 -18.76
C GLU A 285 -13.73 -29.06 -18.75
N SER A 286 -13.44 -28.46 -19.90
CA SER A 286 -12.50 -27.33 -20.00
C SER A 286 -13.05 -26.06 -19.35
N GLN A 287 -14.36 -25.81 -19.44
CA GLN A 287 -15.03 -24.74 -18.71
C GLN A 287 -14.91 -24.95 -17.19
N LYS A 288 -15.17 -26.18 -16.72
CA LYS A 288 -15.07 -26.53 -15.30
C LYS A 288 -13.63 -26.41 -14.78
N LEU A 289 -12.64 -26.78 -15.59
CA LEU A 289 -11.22 -26.64 -15.25
C LEU A 289 -10.80 -25.16 -15.14
N LEU A 290 -11.18 -24.31 -16.10
CA LEU A 290 -10.90 -22.88 -16.07
C LEU A 290 -11.58 -22.20 -14.87
N VAL A 291 -12.86 -22.47 -14.67
CA VAL A 291 -13.67 -22.03 -13.53
C VAL A 291 -13.09 -22.50 -12.20
N GLY A 292 -12.56 -23.72 -12.15
CA GLY A 292 -11.92 -24.27 -10.97
C GLY A 292 -10.52 -23.73 -10.71
N SER A 293 -9.85 -23.19 -11.75
CA SER A 293 -8.47 -22.68 -11.65
C SER A 293 -8.43 -21.21 -11.26
N VAL A 294 -9.39 -20.40 -11.73
CA VAL A 294 -9.47 -18.97 -11.39
C VAL A 294 -10.41 -18.76 -10.21
N CYS A 295 -9.84 -18.62 -9.02
CA CYS A 295 -10.59 -18.42 -7.78
C CYS A 295 -11.50 -17.19 -7.90
N GLY A 296 -12.79 -17.34 -7.59
CA GLY A 296 -13.77 -16.25 -7.59
C GLY A 296 -14.38 -15.91 -8.95
N TRP A 297 -13.94 -16.53 -10.05
CA TRP A 297 -14.45 -16.26 -11.39
C TRP A 297 -15.97 -16.48 -11.52
N THR A 298 -16.49 -17.56 -10.94
CA THR A 298 -17.92 -17.88 -10.99
C THR A 298 -18.79 -17.00 -10.11
N ALA A 299 -18.21 -16.41 -9.06
CA ALA A 299 -18.92 -15.49 -8.18
C ALA A 299 -19.13 -14.10 -8.82
N LEU A 300 -18.32 -13.75 -9.83
CA LEU A 300 -18.49 -12.50 -10.57
C LEU A 300 -19.77 -12.50 -11.40
N HIS A 301 -20.45 -11.36 -11.45
CA HIS A 301 -21.53 -11.10 -12.40
C HIS A 301 -20.99 -11.00 -13.83
N LEU A 302 -21.88 -11.16 -14.83
CA LEU A 302 -21.49 -11.13 -16.24
C LEU A 302 -20.77 -9.82 -16.63
N GLN A 303 -21.26 -8.68 -16.15
CA GLN A 303 -20.66 -7.36 -16.41
C GLN A 303 -19.25 -7.24 -15.82
N GLU A 304 -19.01 -7.80 -14.64
CA GLU A 304 -17.69 -7.78 -14.00
C GLU A 304 -16.69 -8.66 -14.76
N ARG A 305 -17.12 -9.82 -15.24
CA ARG A 305 -16.30 -10.68 -16.10
C ARG A 305 -15.96 -9.99 -17.42
N GLU A 306 -16.94 -9.33 -18.04
CA GLU A 306 -16.74 -8.57 -19.27
C GLU A 306 -15.75 -7.41 -19.06
N PHE A 307 -15.83 -6.71 -17.93
CA PHE A 307 -14.84 -5.68 -17.58
C PHE A 307 -13.44 -6.26 -17.45
N ILE A 308 -13.27 -7.37 -16.73
CA ILE A 308 -11.97 -8.02 -16.55
C ILE A 308 -11.37 -8.42 -17.90
N LEU A 309 -12.18 -9.07 -18.75
CA LEU A 309 -11.78 -9.44 -20.11
C LEU A 309 -11.40 -8.22 -20.95
N HIS A 310 -12.16 -7.13 -20.84
CA HIS A 310 -11.86 -5.89 -21.54
C HIS A 310 -10.55 -5.25 -21.04
N GLU A 311 -10.29 -5.23 -19.74
CA GLU A 311 -9.03 -4.72 -19.19
C GLU A 311 -7.82 -5.56 -19.67
N LEU A 312 -7.95 -6.89 -19.62
CA LEU A 312 -6.95 -7.83 -20.14
C LEU A 312 -6.71 -7.66 -21.64
N HIS A 313 -7.78 -7.52 -22.44
CA HIS A 313 -7.68 -7.28 -23.89
C HIS A 313 -7.04 -5.92 -24.20
N ASN A 314 -7.38 -4.87 -23.45
CA ASN A 314 -6.78 -3.56 -23.64
C ASN A 314 -5.29 -3.58 -23.37
N PHE A 315 -4.84 -4.28 -22.32
CA PHE A 315 -3.42 -4.50 -22.08
C PHE A 315 -2.74 -5.21 -23.26
N SER A 316 -3.35 -6.28 -23.78
CA SER A 316 -2.83 -7.05 -24.92
C SER A 316 -2.76 -6.24 -26.24
N GLN A 317 -3.80 -5.44 -26.55
CA GLN A 317 -3.89 -4.71 -27.83
C GLN A 317 -3.07 -3.41 -27.86
N HIS A 318 -2.75 -2.81 -26.71
CA HIS A 318 -2.02 -1.54 -26.67
C HIS A 318 -0.59 -1.65 -27.26
N ASP A 319 -0.07 -2.87 -27.45
CA ASP A 319 1.24 -3.11 -28.07
C ASP A 319 1.20 -3.31 -29.59
N SER A 320 0.03 -3.58 -30.18
CA SER A 320 -0.07 -3.82 -31.63
C SER A 320 -0.10 -2.54 -32.47
N ARG A 321 -0.38 -1.37 -31.86
CA ARG A 321 -0.73 -0.12 -32.59
C ARG A 321 0.29 1.01 -32.48
N GLY A 322 1.39 0.84 -31.74
CA GLY A 322 2.15 1.98 -31.21
C GLY A 322 3.66 2.06 -31.48
N SER A 323 4.23 1.32 -32.44
CA SER A 323 5.65 1.46 -32.82
C SER A 323 5.96 0.55 -34.01
N GLY A 324 6.54 1.06 -35.10
CA GLY A 324 7.07 0.26 -36.22
C GLY A 324 8.23 -0.68 -35.85
N LYS A 325 8.53 -0.85 -34.56
CA LYS A 325 9.43 -1.83 -33.98
C LYS A 325 8.62 -2.70 -33.02
N SER A 326 8.60 -4.01 -33.24
CA SER A 326 8.07 -4.98 -32.28
C SER A 326 8.74 -4.78 -30.92
N ALA A 327 7.96 -4.60 -29.86
CA ALA A 327 8.48 -4.61 -28.49
C ALA A 327 9.23 -5.94 -28.25
N SER A 328 10.37 -5.88 -27.56
CA SER A 328 11.05 -7.12 -27.17
C SER A 328 10.22 -7.88 -26.12
N ILE A 329 10.45 -9.18 -25.98
CA ILE A 329 9.81 -10.00 -24.92
C ILE A 329 10.12 -9.41 -23.54
N GLU A 330 11.32 -8.86 -23.33
CA GLU A 330 11.72 -8.18 -22.10
C GLU A 330 10.90 -6.91 -21.85
N ASP A 331 10.66 -6.09 -22.88
CA ASP A 331 9.81 -4.90 -22.75
C ASP A 331 8.37 -5.24 -22.39
N LEU A 332 7.83 -6.32 -22.96
CA LEU A 332 6.50 -6.84 -22.64
C LEU A 332 6.41 -7.35 -21.19
N GLY A 333 7.44 -8.07 -20.74
CA GLY A 333 7.54 -8.52 -19.35
C GLY A 333 7.53 -7.35 -18.36
N LEU A 334 8.34 -6.32 -18.60
CA LEU A 334 8.39 -5.13 -17.73
C LEU A 334 7.07 -4.35 -17.73
N LYS A 335 6.37 -4.28 -18.87
CA LYS A 335 5.04 -3.65 -18.93
C LYS A 335 4.01 -4.44 -18.13
N MET A 336 4.03 -5.77 -18.25
CA MET A 336 3.14 -6.65 -17.51
C MET A 336 3.37 -6.54 -16.01
N GLU A 337 4.63 -6.49 -15.57
CA GLU A 337 4.99 -6.29 -14.17
C GLU A 337 4.46 -4.95 -13.64
N ARG A 338 4.64 -3.85 -14.38
CA ARG A 338 4.11 -2.52 -13.98
C ARG A 338 2.59 -2.50 -13.91
N TRP A 339 1.92 -3.18 -14.84
CA TRP A 339 0.46 -3.30 -14.82
C TRP A 339 -0.01 -4.16 -13.64
N TRP A 340 0.71 -5.23 -13.32
CA TRP A 340 0.43 -6.04 -12.15
C TRP A 340 0.60 -5.25 -10.84
N LEU A 341 1.68 -4.46 -10.72
CA LEU A 341 1.89 -3.59 -9.57
C LEU A 341 0.72 -2.59 -9.41
N SER A 342 0.21 -2.01 -10.50
CA SER A 342 -0.92 -1.07 -10.39
C SER A 342 -2.21 -1.76 -9.92
N ILE A 343 -2.51 -2.97 -10.42
CA ILE A 343 -3.64 -3.80 -9.96
C ILE A 343 -3.49 -4.14 -8.47
N ARG A 344 -2.30 -4.59 -8.07
CA ARG A 344 -2.02 -4.98 -6.68
C ARG A 344 -2.15 -3.82 -5.72
N TRP A 345 -1.68 -2.64 -6.11
CA TRP A 345 -1.82 -1.41 -5.32
C TRP A 345 -3.29 -1.06 -5.11
N ARG A 346 -4.09 -0.96 -6.19
CA ARG A 346 -5.52 -0.61 -6.07
C ARG A 346 -6.32 -1.66 -5.30
N PHE A 347 -5.97 -2.94 -5.42
CA PHE A 347 -6.54 -4.01 -4.62
C PHE A 347 -6.29 -3.80 -3.12
N CYS A 348 -5.03 -3.54 -2.75
CA CYS A 348 -4.63 -3.32 -1.37
C CYS A 348 -5.27 -2.05 -0.78
N HIS A 349 -5.33 -0.97 -1.56
CA HIS A 349 -6.00 0.27 -1.18
C HIS A 349 -7.50 0.05 -0.88
N LYS A 350 -8.22 -0.62 -1.79
CA LYS A 350 -9.64 -0.96 -1.58
C LYS A 350 -9.84 -1.88 -0.38
N ARG A 351 -8.92 -2.79 -0.12
CA ARG A 351 -8.99 -3.68 1.05
C ARG A 351 -8.91 -2.91 2.37
N ILE A 352 -8.07 -1.87 2.46
CA ILE A 352 -8.00 -1.00 3.65
C ILE A 352 -9.33 -0.26 3.86
N LEU A 353 -9.88 0.33 2.79
CA LEU A 353 -11.18 1.01 2.83
C LEU A 353 -12.31 0.05 3.25
N HIS A 354 -12.37 -1.15 2.69
CA HIS A 354 -13.37 -2.16 3.03
C HIS A 354 -13.26 -2.61 4.50
N ARG A 355 -12.03 -2.81 5.00
CA ARG A 355 -11.80 -3.08 6.43
C ARG A 355 -12.30 -1.94 7.31
N CYS A 356 -12.15 -0.69 6.87
CA CYS A 356 -12.67 0.47 7.59
C CYS A 356 -14.20 0.50 7.63
N VAL A 357 -14.87 0.17 6.52
CA VAL A 357 -16.34 0.02 6.48
C VAL A 357 -16.79 -1.01 7.53
N ASN A 358 -16.13 -2.17 7.59
CA ASN A 358 -16.44 -3.22 8.57
C ASN A 358 -16.09 -2.82 10.01
N HIS A 359 -15.00 -2.08 10.21
CA HIS A 359 -14.65 -1.51 11.50
C HIS A 359 -15.76 -0.56 11.99
N CYS A 360 -16.16 0.40 11.16
CA CYS A 360 -17.22 1.34 11.48
C CYS A 360 -18.56 0.64 11.77
N ALA A 361 -18.93 -0.37 10.97
CA ALA A 361 -20.14 -1.15 11.20
C ALA A 361 -20.14 -1.83 12.58
N ARG A 362 -19.01 -2.44 12.97
CA ARG A 362 -18.86 -3.02 14.32
C ARG A 362 -18.92 -1.97 15.43
N GLN A 363 -18.29 -0.81 15.24
CA GLN A 363 -18.35 0.27 16.24
C GLN A 363 -19.77 0.79 16.42
N LEU A 364 -20.55 0.91 15.34
CA LEU A 364 -21.96 1.32 15.42
C LEU A 364 -22.81 0.34 16.23
N LEU A 365 -22.64 -0.97 16.02
CA LEU A 365 -23.33 -1.99 16.81
C LEU A 365 -22.96 -1.98 18.31
N LEU A 366 -21.78 -1.48 18.66
CA LEU A 366 -21.35 -1.37 20.07
C LEU A 366 -21.86 -0.09 20.75
N LEU A 367 -22.37 0.87 19.97
CA LEU A 367 -22.89 2.16 20.44
C LEU A 367 -24.43 2.19 20.49
N GLU A 368 -25.09 1.16 19.93
CA GLU A 368 -26.52 0.85 20.10
C GLU A 368 -26.76 0.13 21.43
#